data_AF-A0AAX2I9B4-F1
#
_entry.id   AF-A0AAX2I9B4-F1
#
_cell.length_a   1.000
_cell.length_b   1.000
_cell.length_c   1.000
_cell.angle_alpha   90.00
_cell.angle_beta   90.00
_cell.angle_gamma   90.00
#
_symmetry.space_group_name_H-M   'P 1'
#
loop_
_entity.id
_entity.type
_entity.pdbx_description
1 polymer ?
#
loop_
_entity_poly.entity_id
_entity_poly.type
_entity_poly.pdbx_seq_one_letter_code
_entity_poly.pdbx_strand_id
1 'polypeptide(L)'
;MNLTEAQELVLKECEREKKIALRNLILVIALVVIVITLLAVFALPFISKALSSSDSIPPHIKYILPVAILLSLYYPIMRTRTIFTRAKKVDEFFALLQQGQEVRIQNEIETYLTTVPLGKVKYQLDPITYLYVSIGTQNFELPIAKYAAPELKRVLNQPQNLATYNTVMQELYSDETTSSQATAPQETIVLKPVEEFCTFAENEFGAELAAMEKGRTTTQKMTYVQFAFAFGLIGLIGFLVASGRLSFSNPVNIFIVIGIITVGSYVWGMLSKRYAQNQLSGAGDYTQVKKKIFGKLVNYISPQFAYYENAHIGIAEFLDSLLFKAERYTLKGGDQIVGYYNGMPFQSSNLSVTFRPNFRNEKEGDDVVFYGNYFVARSPKKFEHPIVIHPVKGFFSDLKDNEIATYLNRGGEKIRLEDPEFQKQFEVYCDDQITARYVLTPAFMQRLKKLNERHKGQVYIAINKYNIVIATNEGNALMRTDNSPTAMLFQKIDLAMVESVYRELIEQLQMLDTIGGRG
;
A
#
# COMPACT_ATOMS: atom_id res chain seq x y z
N MET A 1 14.65 3.74 14.08
CA MET A 1 14.93 2.30 13.93
C MET A 1 16.19 2.10 13.10
N ASN A 2 17.14 1.29 13.56
CA ASN A 2 18.33 0.86 12.80
C ASN A 2 18.17 -0.56 12.24
N LEU A 3 19.17 -1.07 11.49
CA LEU A 3 19.09 -2.40 10.86
C LEU A 3 19.02 -3.56 11.87
N THR A 4 19.66 -3.42 13.03
CA THR A 4 19.67 -4.45 14.09
C THR A 4 18.31 -4.52 14.77
N GLU A 5 17.74 -3.37 15.12
CA GLU A 5 16.38 -3.26 15.65
C GLU A 5 15.33 -3.79 14.66
N ALA A 6 15.52 -3.52 13.35
CA ALA A 6 14.67 -4.05 12.31
C ALA A 6 14.72 -5.59 12.24
N GLN A 7 15.91 -6.20 12.36
CA GLN A 7 16.06 -7.65 12.41
C GLN A 7 15.37 -8.23 13.64
N GLU A 8 15.58 -7.64 14.82
CA GLU A 8 14.96 -8.09 16.06
C GLU A 8 13.42 -8.04 15.99
N LEU A 9 12.86 -6.98 15.40
CA LEU A 9 11.42 -6.81 15.20
C LEU A 9 10.84 -7.93 14.32
N VAL A 10 11.49 -8.24 13.19
CA VAL A 10 11.05 -9.31 12.28
C VAL A 10 11.19 -10.70 12.93
N LEU A 11 12.27 -10.94 13.68
CA LEU A 11 12.48 -12.21 14.38
C LEU A 11 11.48 -12.43 15.52
N LYS A 12 11.14 -11.37 16.26
CA LYS A 12 10.09 -11.40 17.29
C LYS A 12 8.74 -11.80 16.68
N GLU A 13 8.43 -11.29 15.50
CA GLU A 13 7.21 -11.63 14.77
C GLU A 13 7.24 -13.06 14.22
N CYS A 14 8.40 -13.57 13.79
CA CYS A 14 8.56 -14.99 13.46
C CYS A 14 8.23 -15.90 14.66
N GLU A 15 8.69 -15.56 15.86
CA GLU A 15 8.40 -16.33 17.07
C GLU A 15 6.93 -16.23 17.49
N ARG A 16 6.29 -15.05 17.33
CA ARG A 16 4.84 -14.90 17.54
C ARG A 16 4.06 -15.80 16.58
N GLU A 17 4.40 -15.75 15.30
CA GLU A 17 3.77 -16.55 14.27
C GLU A 17 3.92 -18.05 14.54
N LYS A 18 5.12 -18.50 14.91
CA LYS A 18 5.40 -19.89 15.27
C LYS A 18 4.51 -20.39 16.41
N LYS A 19 4.33 -19.60 17.47
CA LYS A 19 3.44 -19.93 18.60
C LYS A 19 1.98 -20.07 18.14
N ILE A 20 1.52 -19.15 17.29
CA ILE A 20 0.14 -19.16 16.77
C ILE A 20 -0.08 -20.31 15.79
N ALA A 21 0.88 -20.59 14.90
CA ALA A 21 0.84 -21.71 13.97
C ALA A 21 0.78 -23.05 14.71
N LEU A 22 1.57 -23.20 15.79
CA LEU A 22 1.54 -24.38 16.64
C LEU A 22 0.17 -24.52 17.34
N ARG A 23 -0.36 -23.44 17.93
CA ARG A 23 -1.70 -23.42 18.53
C ARG A 23 -2.77 -23.86 17.51
N ASN A 24 -2.74 -23.29 16.32
CA ASN A 24 -3.72 -23.58 15.27
C ASN A 24 -3.58 -25.04 14.77
N LEU A 25 -2.37 -25.56 14.65
CA LEU A 25 -2.13 -26.96 14.30
C LEU A 25 -2.70 -27.91 15.36
N ILE A 26 -2.49 -27.62 16.65
CA ILE A 26 -3.06 -28.40 17.76
C ILE A 26 -4.59 -28.41 17.69
N LEU A 27 -5.21 -27.25 17.44
CA LEU A 27 -6.67 -27.15 17.30
C LEU A 27 -7.20 -27.98 16.12
N VAL A 28 -6.51 -27.94 14.96
CA VAL A 28 -6.89 -28.74 13.79
C VAL A 28 -6.75 -30.24 14.09
N ILE A 29 -5.67 -30.67 14.73
CA ILE A 29 -5.47 -32.06 15.11
C ILE A 29 -6.57 -32.50 16.09
N ALA A 30 -6.89 -31.68 17.10
CA ALA A 30 -7.96 -31.98 18.05
C ALA A 30 -9.33 -32.11 17.36
N LEU A 31 -9.65 -31.22 16.41
CA LEU A 31 -10.89 -31.27 15.64
C LEU A 31 -10.95 -32.53 14.76
N VAL A 32 -9.83 -32.91 14.13
CA VAL A 32 -9.73 -34.16 13.37
C VAL A 32 -9.96 -35.37 14.28
N VAL A 33 -9.38 -35.40 15.48
CA VAL A 33 -9.61 -36.48 16.46
C VAL A 33 -11.08 -36.55 16.89
N ILE A 34 -11.73 -35.41 17.14
CA ILE A 34 -13.16 -35.36 17.46
C ILE A 34 -14.00 -35.90 16.30
N VAL A 35 -13.72 -35.48 15.06
CA VAL A 35 -14.43 -35.97 13.87
C VAL A 35 -14.24 -37.47 13.68
N ILE A 36 -13.01 -37.98 13.85
CA ILE A 36 -12.73 -39.43 13.79
C ILE A 36 -13.52 -40.17 14.87
N THR A 37 -13.57 -39.64 16.09
CA THR A 37 -14.31 -40.26 17.21
C THR A 37 -15.82 -40.26 16.94
N LEU A 38 -16.38 -39.16 16.45
CA LEU A 38 -17.80 -39.08 16.07
C LEU A 38 -18.13 -40.02 14.91
N LEU A 39 -17.28 -40.10 13.89
CA LEU A 39 -17.43 -41.07 12.80
C LEU A 39 -17.36 -42.51 13.33
N ALA A 40 -16.44 -42.81 14.25
CA ALA A 40 -16.30 -44.12 14.87
C ALA A 40 -17.54 -44.54 15.68
N VAL A 41 -18.09 -43.62 16.47
CA VAL A 41 -19.24 -43.89 17.34
C VAL A 41 -20.55 -43.95 16.56
N PHE A 42 -20.79 -43.02 15.64
CA PHE A 42 -22.11 -42.84 15.02
C PHE A 42 -22.21 -43.32 13.57
N ALA A 43 -21.17 -43.16 12.76
CA ALA A 43 -21.22 -43.46 11.33
C ALA A 43 -20.74 -44.88 10.99
N LEU A 44 -19.69 -45.35 11.66
CA LEU A 44 -19.05 -46.64 11.42
C LEU A 44 -19.99 -47.85 11.54
N PRO A 45 -20.93 -47.92 12.52
CA PRO A 45 -21.91 -49.01 12.60
C PRO A 45 -22.90 -49.04 11.43
N PHE A 46 -23.26 -47.87 10.91
CA PHE A 46 -24.16 -47.72 9.76
C PHE A 46 -23.43 -48.06 8.45
N ILE A 47 -22.20 -47.55 8.30
CA ILE A 47 -21.32 -47.83 7.16
C ILE A 47 -20.98 -49.31 7.10
N SER A 48 -20.65 -49.95 8.24
CA SER A 48 -20.34 -51.38 8.28
C SER A 48 -21.56 -52.22 7.90
N LYS A 49 -22.76 -51.85 8.37
CA LYS A 49 -24.03 -52.53 8.04
C LYS A 49 -24.37 -52.37 6.55
N ALA A 50 -24.19 -51.19 5.98
CA ALA A 50 -24.37 -50.90 4.56
C ALA A 50 -23.33 -51.64 3.68
N LEU A 51 -22.07 -51.69 4.11
CA LEU A 51 -20.99 -52.42 3.43
C LEU A 51 -21.22 -53.94 3.43
N SER A 52 -21.81 -54.49 4.49
CA SER A 52 -22.14 -55.92 4.58
C SER A 52 -23.35 -56.34 3.74
N SER A 53 -24.15 -55.39 3.26
CA SER A 53 -25.36 -55.64 2.47
C SER A 53 -25.20 -55.47 0.95
N SER A 54 -24.04 -55.03 0.48
CA SER A 54 -23.76 -54.85 -0.96
C SER A 54 -22.62 -55.77 -1.41
N ASP A 55 -22.93 -56.77 -2.23
CA ASP A 55 -21.91 -57.54 -2.94
C ASP A 55 -21.11 -56.62 -3.86
N SER A 56 -19.77 -56.69 -3.77
CA SER A 56 -18.77 -56.02 -4.61
C SER A 56 -18.48 -54.52 -4.37
N ILE A 57 -18.06 -54.13 -3.16
CA ILE A 57 -17.37 -52.85 -2.94
C ILE A 57 -15.85 -53.01 -3.18
N PRO A 58 -15.24 -52.27 -4.12
CA PRO A 58 -13.81 -52.34 -4.39
C PRO A 58 -12.92 -52.10 -3.14
N PRO A 59 -11.80 -52.83 -2.98
CA PRO A 59 -10.96 -52.77 -1.77
C PRO A 59 -10.44 -51.37 -1.40
N HIS A 60 -10.30 -50.49 -2.40
CA HIS A 60 -9.75 -49.14 -2.22
C HIS A 60 -10.64 -48.22 -1.39
N ILE A 61 -11.94 -48.48 -1.29
CA ILE A 61 -12.90 -47.65 -0.54
C ILE A 61 -12.59 -47.64 0.97
N LYS A 62 -12.00 -48.72 1.51
CA LYS A 62 -11.56 -48.80 2.91
C LYS A 62 -10.45 -47.79 3.25
N TYR A 63 -9.66 -47.38 2.25
CA TYR A 63 -8.55 -46.44 2.43
C TYR A 63 -8.93 -44.99 2.17
N ILE A 64 -10.12 -44.70 1.63
CA ILE A 64 -10.55 -43.33 1.30
C ILE A 64 -10.58 -42.45 2.56
N LEU A 65 -11.14 -42.95 3.66
CA LEU A 65 -11.26 -42.15 4.90
C LEU A 65 -9.89 -41.88 5.56
N PRO A 66 -9.00 -42.88 5.76
CA PRO A 66 -7.63 -42.62 6.23
C PRO A 66 -6.84 -41.66 5.32
N VAL A 67 -6.94 -41.81 4.00
CA VAL A 67 -6.25 -40.93 3.04
C VAL A 67 -6.82 -39.52 3.10
N ALA A 68 -8.14 -39.35 3.21
CA ALA A 68 -8.77 -38.04 3.37
C ALA A 68 -8.32 -37.33 4.67
N ILE A 69 -8.15 -38.07 5.76
CA ILE A 69 -7.61 -37.55 7.04
C ILE A 69 -6.14 -37.13 6.88
N LEU A 70 -5.31 -37.95 6.22
CA LEU A 70 -3.91 -37.60 5.98
C LEU A 70 -3.78 -36.37 5.08
N LEU A 71 -4.61 -36.28 4.03
CA LEU A 71 -4.66 -35.11 3.14
C LEU A 71 -5.14 -33.85 3.87
N SER A 72 -6.08 -33.96 4.81
CA SER A 72 -6.55 -32.81 5.59
C SER A 72 -5.50 -32.26 6.57
N LEU A 73 -4.61 -33.13 7.08
CA LEU A 73 -3.50 -32.74 7.95
C LEU A 73 -2.23 -32.32 7.18
N TYR A 74 -2.06 -32.76 5.93
CA TYR A 74 -0.88 -32.46 5.11
C TYR A 74 -0.61 -30.95 4.98
N TYR A 75 -1.61 -30.18 4.55
CA TYR A 75 -1.46 -28.74 4.34
C TYR A 75 -1.10 -27.97 5.64
N PRO A 76 -1.83 -28.14 6.77
CA PRO A 76 -1.47 -27.52 8.05
C PRO A 76 -0.04 -27.87 8.53
N ILE A 77 0.38 -29.13 8.39
CA ILE A 77 1.71 -29.58 8.79
C ILE A 77 2.79 -28.92 7.92
N MET A 78 2.63 -28.96 6.59
CA MET A 78 3.56 -28.32 5.66
C MET A 78 3.68 -26.81 5.90
N ARG A 79 2.56 -26.12 6.11
CA ARG A 79 2.53 -24.69 6.43
C ARG A 79 3.31 -24.40 7.71
N THR A 80 3.10 -25.19 8.76
CA THR A 80 3.79 -25.04 10.05
C THR A 80 5.30 -25.24 9.88
N ARG A 81 5.72 -26.24 9.10
CA ARG A 81 7.13 -26.48 8.80
C ARG A 81 7.78 -25.29 8.10
N THR A 82 7.12 -24.69 7.11
CA THR A 82 7.62 -23.49 6.42
C THR A 82 7.83 -22.33 7.40
N ILE A 83 6.87 -22.09 8.29
CA ILE A 83 6.93 -21.04 9.31
C ILE A 83 8.13 -21.27 10.26
N PHE A 84 8.37 -22.52 10.65
CA PHE A 84 9.47 -22.85 11.58
C PHE A 84 10.85 -22.62 10.94
N THR A 85 10.96 -22.71 9.62
CA THR A 85 12.20 -22.41 8.90
C THR A 85 12.38 -20.93 8.55
N ARG A 86 11.37 -20.09 8.76
CA ARG A 86 11.35 -18.69 8.30
C ARG A 86 12.38 -17.83 9.03
N ALA A 87 12.54 -17.99 10.35
CA ALA A 87 13.53 -17.24 11.12
C ALA A 87 14.95 -17.36 10.55
N LYS A 88 15.37 -18.57 10.15
CA LYS A 88 16.68 -18.79 9.53
C LYS A 88 16.84 -18.05 8.20
N LYS A 89 15.78 -17.96 7.39
CA LYS A 89 15.79 -17.20 6.13
C LYS A 89 15.83 -15.69 6.38
N VAL A 90 15.23 -15.22 7.47
CA VAL A 90 15.30 -13.82 7.90
C VAL A 90 16.73 -13.47 8.30
N ASP A 91 17.41 -14.33 9.07
CA ASP A 91 18.82 -14.10 9.42
C ASP A 91 19.73 -14.07 8.19
N GLU A 92 19.52 -14.98 7.24
CA GLU A 92 20.22 -14.97 5.95
C GLU A 92 19.98 -13.67 5.18
N PHE A 93 18.74 -13.20 5.12
CA PHE A 93 18.38 -11.93 4.49
C PHE A 93 19.11 -10.74 5.12
N PHE A 94 19.08 -10.61 6.44
CA PHE A 94 19.74 -9.50 7.13
C PHE A 94 21.27 -9.58 7.04
N ALA A 95 21.85 -10.78 6.96
CA ALA A 95 23.28 -10.96 6.68
C ALA A 95 23.67 -10.46 5.27
N LEU A 96 22.85 -10.74 4.25
CA LEU A 96 23.06 -10.23 2.89
C LEU A 96 22.92 -8.70 2.82
N LEU A 97 21.97 -8.14 3.58
CA LEU A 97 21.81 -6.70 3.72
C LEU A 97 23.02 -6.01 4.36
N GLN A 98 23.58 -6.61 5.41
CA GLN A 98 24.79 -6.10 6.08
C GLN A 98 26.02 -6.13 5.16
N GLN A 99 26.04 -7.01 4.16
CA GLN A 99 27.07 -7.04 3.10
C GLN A 99 26.89 -5.92 2.05
N GLY A 100 25.87 -5.06 2.20
CA GLY A 100 25.62 -3.92 1.31
C GLY A 100 24.83 -4.28 0.06
N GLN A 101 24.18 -5.44 0.01
CA GLN A 101 23.36 -5.82 -1.14
C GLN A 101 22.06 -5.00 -1.18
N GLU A 102 21.69 -4.54 -2.38
CA GLU A 102 20.45 -3.78 -2.56
C GLU A 102 19.21 -4.66 -2.42
N VAL A 103 18.29 -4.23 -1.58
CA VAL A 103 16.97 -4.86 -1.40
C VAL A 103 15.95 -4.22 -2.33
N ARG A 104 15.13 -5.06 -2.94
CA ARG A 104 13.94 -4.66 -3.69
C ARG A 104 12.69 -5.08 -2.93
N ILE A 105 11.78 -4.14 -2.73
CA ILE A 105 10.50 -4.39 -2.08
C ILE A 105 9.46 -4.67 -3.17
N GLN A 106 8.85 -5.85 -3.15
CA GLN A 106 7.94 -6.30 -4.21
C GLN A 106 6.48 -6.08 -3.87
N ASN A 107 6.06 -6.45 -2.66
CA ASN A 107 4.67 -6.34 -2.24
C ASN A 107 4.53 -6.36 -0.71
N GLU A 108 3.42 -5.83 -0.24
CA GLU A 108 2.97 -5.89 1.15
C GLU A 108 1.54 -6.46 1.22
N ILE A 109 1.42 -7.59 1.92
CA ILE A 109 0.15 -8.29 2.10
C ILE A 109 -0.19 -8.36 3.59
N GLU A 110 -1.29 -7.72 3.97
CA GLU A 110 -1.89 -7.90 5.30
C GLU A 110 -2.81 -9.12 5.28
N THR A 111 -2.64 -10.00 6.26
CA THR A 111 -3.45 -11.20 6.43
C THR A 111 -3.65 -11.52 7.90
N TYR A 112 -4.33 -12.63 8.18
CA TYR A 112 -4.71 -13.08 9.50
C TYR A 112 -4.23 -14.51 9.71
N LEU A 113 -3.48 -14.74 10.78
CA LEU A 113 -2.98 -16.09 11.08
C LEU A 113 -4.12 -17.03 11.46
N THR A 114 -5.21 -16.49 12.00
CA THR A 114 -6.38 -17.26 12.41
C THR A 114 -7.62 -16.66 11.77
N THR A 115 -8.30 -17.45 10.94
CA THR A 115 -9.59 -17.08 10.35
C THR A 115 -10.60 -18.16 10.73
N VAL A 116 -11.64 -17.76 11.47
CA VAL A 116 -12.75 -18.65 11.86
C VAL A 116 -13.91 -18.43 10.89
N PRO A 117 -14.23 -19.40 10.02
CA PRO A 117 -15.41 -19.30 9.17
C PRO A 117 -16.68 -19.54 9.98
N LEU A 118 -17.58 -18.56 10.01
CA LEU A 118 -18.91 -18.60 10.64
C LEU A 118 -20.00 -18.56 9.56
N GLY A 119 -19.93 -19.51 8.62
CA GLY A 119 -20.82 -19.57 7.46
C GLY A 119 -20.50 -18.48 6.44
N LYS A 120 -21.44 -17.54 6.23
CA LYS A 120 -21.26 -16.40 5.30
C LYS A 120 -20.38 -15.28 5.87
N VAL A 121 -20.05 -15.35 7.17
CA VAL A 121 -19.21 -14.37 7.87
C VAL A 121 -17.89 -15.02 8.24
N LYS A 122 -16.80 -14.26 8.17
CA LYS A 122 -15.49 -14.69 8.68
C LYS A 122 -15.11 -13.83 9.86
N TYR A 123 -14.64 -14.46 10.94
CA TYR A 123 -14.02 -13.76 12.06
C TYR A 123 -12.49 -13.87 11.93
N GLN A 124 -11.84 -12.72 11.80
CA GLN A 124 -10.41 -12.59 11.51
C GLN A 124 -9.64 -12.16 12.76
N LEU A 125 -8.61 -12.93 13.11
CA LEU A 125 -7.82 -12.79 14.33
C LEU A 125 -6.32 -12.86 14.01
N ASP A 126 -5.51 -12.33 14.92
CA ASP A 126 -4.05 -12.37 14.84
C ASP A 126 -3.52 -11.76 13.53
N PRO A 127 -3.70 -10.45 13.29
CA PRO A 127 -3.24 -9.81 12.07
C PRO A 127 -1.72 -9.91 11.95
N ILE A 128 -1.24 -10.11 10.73
CA ILE A 128 0.17 -10.12 10.38
C ILE A 128 0.35 -9.50 9.01
N THR A 129 1.41 -8.75 8.82
CA THR A 129 1.78 -8.21 7.51
C THR A 129 3.00 -8.97 6.99
N TYR A 130 2.97 -9.38 5.74
CA TYR A 130 4.11 -9.97 5.04
C TYR A 130 4.68 -8.96 4.07
N LEU A 131 5.95 -8.65 4.25
CA LEU A 131 6.73 -7.87 3.30
C LEU A 131 7.54 -8.84 2.42
N TYR A 132 7.20 -8.88 1.13
CA TYR A 132 7.92 -9.67 0.14
C TYR A 132 9.05 -8.84 -0.44
N VAL A 133 10.28 -9.31 -0.26
CA VAL A 133 11.49 -8.61 -0.66
C VAL A 133 12.40 -9.54 -1.45
N SER A 134 13.26 -8.98 -2.29
CA SER A 134 14.25 -9.75 -3.02
C SER A 134 15.61 -9.09 -3.01
N ILE A 135 16.65 -9.93 -2.94
CA ILE A 135 18.04 -9.56 -3.13
C ILE A 135 18.57 -10.39 -4.29
N GLY A 136 18.96 -9.73 -5.39
CA GLY A 136 19.30 -10.41 -6.63
C GLY A 136 18.14 -11.27 -7.16
N THR A 137 18.34 -12.59 -7.22
CA THR A 137 17.31 -13.56 -7.64
C THR A 137 16.61 -14.27 -6.48
N GLN A 138 17.05 -14.02 -5.23
CA GLN A 138 16.49 -14.65 -4.05
C GLN A 138 15.31 -13.85 -3.51
N ASN A 139 14.22 -14.55 -3.16
CA ASN A 139 13.01 -13.96 -2.58
C ASN A 139 12.90 -14.34 -1.10
N PHE A 140 12.57 -13.34 -0.29
CA PHE A 140 12.38 -13.47 1.14
C PHE A 140 11.00 -12.95 1.55
N GLU A 141 10.48 -13.53 2.62
CA GLU A 141 9.18 -13.18 3.19
C GLU A 141 9.40 -12.80 4.64
N LEU A 142 9.20 -11.51 4.94
CA LEU A 142 9.45 -10.94 6.26
C LEU A 142 8.10 -10.74 6.98
N PRO A 143 7.83 -11.49 8.06
CA PRO A 143 6.66 -11.26 8.89
C PRO A 143 6.90 -10.02 9.75
N ILE A 144 5.93 -9.13 9.79
CA ILE A 144 5.96 -7.91 10.59
C ILE A 144 4.63 -7.69 11.31
N ALA A 145 4.74 -7.02 12.46
CA ALA A 145 3.59 -6.61 13.23
C ALA A 145 2.74 -5.63 12.41
N LYS A 146 1.43 -5.66 12.64
CA LYS A 146 0.52 -4.68 12.04
C LYS A 146 1.01 -3.26 12.37
N TYR A 147 1.07 -2.40 11.35
CA TYR A 147 1.58 -1.01 11.39
C TYR A 147 3.10 -0.82 11.46
N ALA A 148 3.91 -1.87 11.59
CA ALA A 148 5.38 -1.72 11.59
C ALA A 148 6.01 -1.63 10.18
N ALA A 149 5.20 -1.84 9.12
CA ALA A 149 5.66 -1.83 7.74
C ALA A 149 6.40 -0.55 7.32
N PRO A 150 5.91 0.67 7.63
CA PRO A 150 6.55 1.89 7.16
C PRO A 150 7.97 2.04 7.70
N GLU A 151 8.18 1.71 8.99
CA GLU A 151 9.49 1.79 9.64
C GLU A 151 10.47 0.80 9.02
N LEU A 152 10.05 -0.45 8.80
CA LEU A 152 10.91 -1.46 8.18
C LEU A 152 11.30 -1.04 6.76
N LYS A 153 10.34 -0.57 5.96
CA LYS A 153 10.59 -0.11 4.59
C LYS A 153 11.56 1.09 4.55
N ARG A 154 11.53 2.01 5.53
CA ARG A 154 12.53 3.10 5.62
C ARG A 154 13.94 2.56 5.80
N VAL A 155 14.12 1.67 6.77
CA VAL A 155 15.43 1.06 7.07
C VAL A 155 15.98 0.28 5.88
N LEU A 156 15.11 -0.42 5.15
CA LEU A 156 15.49 -1.18 3.95
C LEU A 156 15.82 -0.29 2.75
N ASN A 157 15.18 0.88 2.61
CA ASN A 157 15.34 1.74 1.43
C ASN A 157 16.64 2.57 1.43
N GLN A 158 17.01 3.15 2.59
CA GLN A 158 18.15 4.06 2.72
C GLN A 158 18.70 4.07 4.17
N PRO A 159 19.57 3.12 4.56
CA PRO A 159 20.12 3.08 5.91
C PRO A 159 20.99 4.30 6.26
N GLN A 160 21.50 5.04 5.27
CA GLN A 160 22.41 6.18 5.50
C GLN A 160 21.71 7.52 5.77
N ASN A 161 20.42 7.70 5.42
CA ASN A 161 19.68 8.96 5.61
C ASN A 161 18.72 8.93 6.82
N LEU A 162 18.77 7.87 7.64
CA LEU A 162 17.93 7.72 8.83
C LEU A 162 18.18 8.80 9.88
N ALA A 163 19.38 9.41 9.93
CA ALA A 163 19.69 10.48 10.88
C ALA A 163 18.75 11.68 10.69
N THR A 164 18.63 12.19 9.47
CA THR A 164 17.71 13.28 9.13
C THR A 164 16.28 12.92 9.50
N TYR A 165 15.83 11.72 9.15
CA TYR A 165 14.49 11.25 9.48
C TYR A 165 14.24 11.25 11.00
N ASN A 166 15.14 10.66 11.78
CA ASN A 166 14.99 10.54 13.23
C ASN A 166 14.91 11.94 13.88
N THR A 167 15.78 12.87 13.48
CA THR A 167 15.75 14.25 14.00
C THR A 167 14.45 14.96 13.65
N VAL A 168 14.01 14.88 12.37
CA VAL A 168 12.75 15.51 11.94
C VAL A 168 11.56 14.94 12.71
N MET A 169 11.47 13.62 12.89
CA MET A 169 10.36 13.01 13.62
C MET A 169 10.36 13.36 15.10
N GLN A 170 11.54 13.39 15.72
CA GLN A 170 11.69 13.79 17.11
C GLN A 170 11.18 15.22 17.31
N GLU A 171 11.58 16.16 16.45
CA GLU A 171 11.10 17.52 16.53
C GLU A 171 9.61 17.63 16.20
N LEU A 172 9.15 16.99 15.11
CA LEU A 172 7.76 17.03 14.65
C LEU A 172 6.77 16.57 15.74
N TYR A 173 7.08 15.49 16.47
CA TYR A 173 6.18 14.85 17.43
C TYR A 173 6.58 15.02 18.91
N SER A 174 7.60 15.82 19.23
CA SER A 174 7.96 16.10 20.63
C SER A 174 6.87 16.90 21.36
N ASP A 175 6.59 16.53 22.62
CA ASP A 175 5.72 17.32 23.51
C ASP A 175 6.42 18.54 24.12
N GLU A 176 7.76 18.57 24.07
CA GLU A 176 8.54 19.69 24.59
C GLU A 176 8.50 20.89 23.64
N THR A 177 8.38 22.09 24.22
CA THR A 177 8.90 23.29 23.59
C THR A 177 10.41 23.18 23.64
N THR A 178 11.00 22.39 22.74
CA THR A 178 12.40 22.58 22.43
C THR A 178 12.46 24.00 21.87
N SER A 179 12.74 24.96 22.75
CA SER A 179 13.35 26.22 22.36
C SER A 179 14.38 25.83 21.33
N SER A 180 14.21 26.33 20.11
CA SER A 180 15.11 26.11 18.99
C SER A 180 16.54 26.12 19.50
N GLN A 181 17.10 24.95 19.86
CA GLN A 181 18.53 24.82 19.98
C GLN A 181 18.91 24.95 18.52
N ALA A 182 19.48 26.11 18.22
CA ALA A 182 19.84 26.54 16.89
C ALA A 182 20.70 25.46 16.23
N THR A 183 20.05 24.51 15.56
CA THR A 183 20.59 23.90 14.38
C THR A 183 20.85 25.09 13.46
N ALA A 184 22.13 25.25 13.08
CA ALA A 184 22.71 26.38 12.35
C ALA A 184 21.72 27.09 11.40
N PRO A 185 21.81 28.42 11.21
CA PRO A 185 20.85 29.19 10.42
C PRO A 185 20.60 28.47 9.09
N GLN A 186 19.45 27.78 9.01
CA GLN A 186 19.08 27.09 7.78
C GLN A 186 18.82 28.19 6.76
N GLU A 187 19.53 28.13 5.64
CA GLU A 187 19.27 29.02 4.53
C GLU A 187 17.78 28.99 4.20
N THR A 188 17.16 30.16 4.17
CA THR A 188 15.75 30.31 3.83
C THR A 188 15.51 29.62 2.49
N ILE A 189 14.59 28.65 2.48
CA ILE A 189 14.31 27.88 1.27
C ILE A 189 13.44 28.73 0.35
N VAL A 190 14.02 29.18 -0.75
CA VAL A 190 13.29 29.90 -1.81
C VAL A 190 12.66 28.88 -2.76
N LEU A 191 11.34 28.79 -2.72
CA LEU A 191 10.58 27.89 -3.59
C LEU A 191 10.58 28.43 -5.02
N LYS A 192 11.15 27.65 -5.95
CA LYS A 192 11.28 28.04 -7.36
C LYS A 192 9.95 27.90 -8.11
N PRO A 193 9.64 28.79 -9.07
CA PRO A 193 8.43 28.69 -9.88
C PRO A 193 8.33 27.36 -10.62
N VAL A 194 7.10 26.92 -10.89
CA VAL A 194 6.86 25.64 -11.58
C VAL A 194 7.44 25.64 -13.00
N GLU A 195 7.42 26.77 -13.69
CA GLU A 195 7.98 26.91 -15.05
C GLU A 195 9.50 26.63 -15.10
N GLU A 196 10.25 27.10 -14.10
CA GLU A 196 11.67 26.84 -13.96
C GLU A 196 11.92 25.34 -13.70
N PHE A 197 11.10 24.73 -12.84
CA PHE A 197 11.18 23.30 -12.58
C PHE A 197 10.83 22.47 -13.82
N CYS A 198 9.85 22.87 -14.63
CA CYS A 198 9.52 22.15 -15.87
C CYS A 198 10.71 22.11 -16.83
N THR A 199 11.43 23.24 -16.97
CA THR A 199 12.66 23.30 -17.79
C THR A 199 13.76 22.39 -17.22
N PHE A 200 13.96 22.39 -15.90
CA PHE A 200 14.87 21.47 -15.24
C PHE A 200 14.49 20.00 -15.48
N ALA A 201 13.20 19.66 -15.29
CA ALA A 201 12.68 18.31 -15.41
C ALA A 201 12.77 17.79 -16.85
N GLU A 202 12.51 18.62 -17.85
CA GLU A 202 12.70 18.30 -19.26
C GLU A 202 14.16 17.97 -19.56
N ASN A 203 15.10 18.78 -19.08
CA ASN A 203 16.53 18.60 -19.31
C ASN A 203 17.11 17.38 -18.57
N GLU A 204 16.72 17.16 -17.32
CA GLU A 204 17.27 16.08 -16.48
C GLU A 204 16.58 14.73 -16.69
N PHE A 205 15.26 14.73 -16.89
CA PHE A 205 14.46 13.52 -16.92
C PHE A 205 13.87 13.21 -18.29
N GLY A 206 13.82 14.17 -19.23
CA GLY A 206 13.08 14.03 -20.49
C GLY A 206 13.48 12.78 -21.30
N ALA A 207 14.79 12.51 -21.43
CA ALA A 207 15.28 11.33 -22.13
C ALA A 207 14.91 10.01 -21.42
N GLU A 208 15.02 9.97 -20.09
CA GLU A 208 14.71 8.79 -19.27
C GLU A 208 13.19 8.51 -19.25
N LEU A 209 12.37 9.54 -19.08
CA LEU A 209 10.91 9.49 -19.16
C LEU A 209 10.43 9.04 -20.55
N ALA A 210 11.03 9.56 -21.63
CA ALA A 210 10.71 9.15 -23.00
C ALA A 210 11.07 7.68 -23.27
N ALA A 211 12.23 7.23 -22.79
CA ALA A 211 12.63 5.82 -22.88
C ALA A 211 11.65 4.91 -22.11
N MET A 212 11.22 5.32 -20.91
CA MET A 212 10.23 4.59 -20.12
C MET A 212 8.87 4.49 -20.80
N GLU A 213 8.38 5.60 -21.37
CA GLU A 213 7.10 5.63 -22.07
C GLU A 213 7.13 4.75 -23.34
N LYS A 214 8.26 4.73 -24.04
CA LYS A 214 8.48 3.80 -25.16
C LYS A 214 8.44 2.33 -24.69
N GLY A 215 9.08 2.00 -23.58
CA GLY A 215 9.04 0.66 -23.01
C GLY A 215 7.62 0.26 -22.57
N ARG A 216 6.90 1.15 -21.86
CA ARG A 216 5.51 0.95 -21.43
C ARG A 216 4.57 0.69 -22.61
N THR A 217 4.63 1.53 -23.64
CA THR A 217 3.79 1.38 -24.84
C THR A 217 4.12 0.12 -25.64
N THR A 218 5.40 -0.27 -25.67
CA THR A 218 5.84 -1.53 -26.31
C THR A 218 5.28 -2.73 -25.56
N THR A 219 5.37 -2.76 -24.22
CA THR A 219 4.76 -3.80 -23.39
C THR A 219 3.25 -3.86 -23.57
N GLN A 220 2.55 -2.72 -23.58
CA GLN A 220 1.10 -2.68 -23.84
C GLN A 220 0.74 -3.27 -25.21
N LYS A 221 1.43 -2.86 -26.27
CA LYS A 221 1.24 -3.41 -27.62
C LYS A 221 1.48 -4.90 -27.66
N MET A 222 2.51 -5.40 -26.96
CA MET A 222 2.79 -6.83 -26.89
C MET A 222 1.68 -7.61 -26.19
N THR A 223 1.06 -7.06 -25.16
CA THR A 223 -0.13 -7.67 -24.52
C THR A 223 -1.31 -7.74 -25.49
N TYR A 224 -1.54 -6.71 -26.31
CA TYR A 224 -2.57 -6.77 -27.36
C TYR A 224 -2.25 -7.83 -28.42
N VAL A 225 -0.99 -7.96 -28.85
CA VAL A 225 -0.58 -9.02 -29.79
C VAL A 225 -0.73 -10.41 -29.15
N GLN A 226 -0.47 -10.57 -27.85
CA GLN A 226 -0.74 -11.80 -27.10
C GLN A 226 -2.23 -12.18 -27.16
N PHE A 227 -3.12 -11.21 -26.90
CA PHE A 227 -4.56 -11.46 -27.02
C PHE A 227 -4.97 -11.79 -28.45
N ALA A 228 -4.47 -11.05 -29.46
CA ALA A 228 -4.76 -11.32 -30.86
C ALA A 228 -4.31 -12.72 -31.29
N PHE A 229 -3.14 -13.18 -30.83
CA PHE A 229 -2.66 -14.54 -31.06
C PHE A 229 -3.55 -15.58 -30.37
N ALA A 230 -3.93 -15.35 -29.11
CA ALA A 230 -4.84 -16.24 -28.38
C ALA A 230 -6.21 -16.36 -29.08
N PHE A 231 -6.78 -15.23 -29.51
CA PHE A 231 -8.02 -15.22 -30.29
C PHE A 231 -7.86 -15.90 -31.65
N GLY A 232 -6.73 -15.71 -32.33
CA GLY A 232 -6.41 -16.42 -33.57
C GLY A 232 -6.32 -17.94 -33.36
N LEU A 233 -5.75 -18.39 -32.25
CA LEU A 233 -5.63 -19.80 -31.90
C LEU A 233 -6.99 -20.42 -31.55
N ILE A 234 -7.84 -19.69 -30.82
CA ILE A 234 -9.24 -20.07 -30.56
C ILE A 234 -10.03 -20.14 -31.87
N GLY A 235 -9.87 -19.15 -32.76
CA GLY A 235 -10.52 -19.13 -34.08
C GLY A 235 -10.09 -20.29 -34.97
N LEU A 236 -8.80 -20.64 -34.97
CA LEU A 236 -8.26 -21.79 -35.69
C LEU A 236 -8.83 -23.11 -35.15
N ILE A 237 -8.90 -23.27 -33.82
CA ILE A 237 -9.53 -24.43 -33.19
C ILE A 237 -11.01 -24.50 -33.59
N GLY A 238 -11.75 -23.39 -33.52
CA GLY A 238 -13.14 -23.32 -33.93
C GLY A 238 -13.35 -23.70 -35.40
N PHE A 239 -12.48 -23.25 -36.29
CA PHE A 239 -12.49 -23.62 -37.71
C PHE A 239 -12.20 -25.12 -37.94
N LEU A 240 -11.23 -25.68 -37.22
CA LEU A 240 -10.89 -27.12 -37.32
C LEU A 240 -12.04 -28.01 -36.81
N VAL A 241 -12.79 -27.54 -35.82
CA VAL A 241 -14.01 -28.20 -35.32
C VAL A 241 -15.13 -28.10 -36.35
N ALA A 242 -15.39 -26.91 -36.87
CA ALA A 242 -16.45 -26.66 -37.86
C ALA A 242 -16.21 -27.40 -39.19
N SER A 243 -14.95 -27.56 -39.60
CA SER A 243 -14.56 -28.32 -40.79
C SER A 243 -14.53 -29.85 -40.57
N GLY A 244 -14.87 -30.33 -39.37
CA GLY A 244 -14.89 -31.76 -39.02
C GLY A 244 -13.50 -32.39 -38.89
N ARG A 245 -12.42 -31.60 -38.99
CA ARG A 245 -11.03 -32.07 -38.88
C ARG A 245 -10.58 -32.29 -37.43
N LEU A 246 -11.30 -31.73 -36.47
CA LEU A 246 -11.05 -31.88 -35.04
C LEU A 246 -12.37 -32.24 -34.34
N SER A 247 -12.40 -33.38 -33.65
CA SER A 247 -13.57 -33.80 -32.86
C SER A 247 -13.22 -33.88 -31.38
N PHE A 248 -14.05 -33.24 -30.54
CA PHE A 248 -13.95 -33.31 -29.07
C PHE A 248 -14.61 -34.56 -28.48
N SER A 249 -15.21 -35.44 -29.30
CA SER A 249 -15.70 -36.73 -28.81
C SER A 249 -14.56 -37.69 -28.44
N ASN A 250 -13.36 -37.49 -29.00
CA ASN A 250 -12.18 -38.27 -28.65
C ASN A 250 -11.39 -37.56 -27.54
N PRO A 251 -11.22 -38.18 -26.35
CA PRO A 251 -10.48 -37.57 -25.24
C PRO A 251 -9.03 -37.23 -25.60
N VAL A 252 -8.41 -37.96 -26.54
CA VAL A 252 -7.03 -37.69 -27.01
C VAL A 252 -6.92 -36.31 -27.67
N ASN A 253 -7.91 -35.90 -28.46
CA ASN A 253 -7.92 -34.59 -29.12
C ASN A 253 -8.06 -33.44 -28.12
N ILE A 254 -8.78 -33.65 -27.02
CA ILE A 254 -8.90 -32.68 -25.93
C ILE A 254 -7.53 -32.45 -25.27
N PHE A 255 -6.79 -33.52 -24.96
CA PHE A 255 -5.44 -33.39 -24.38
C PHE A 255 -4.44 -32.74 -25.33
N ILE A 256 -4.51 -33.01 -26.64
CA ILE A 256 -3.66 -32.36 -27.65
C ILE A 256 -3.95 -30.85 -27.71
N VAL A 257 -5.22 -30.44 -27.71
CA VAL A 257 -5.61 -29.02 -27.71
C VAL A 257 -5.13 -28.31 -26.44
N ILE A 258 -5.33 -28.92 -25.27
CA ILE A 258 -4.84 -28.38 -24.00
C ILE A 258 -3.31 -28.27 -24.02
N GLY A 259 -2.61 -29.28 -24.54
CA GLY A 259 -1.15 -29.27 -24.69
C GLY A 259 -0.66 -28.14 -25.60
N ILE A 260 -1.28 -27.93 -26.76
CA ILE A 260 -0.94 -26.85 -27.70
C ILE A 260 -1.20 -25.48 -27.07
N ILE A 261 -2.32 -25.30 -26.36
CA ILE A 261 -2.62 -24.05 -25.66
C ILE A 261 -1.58 -23.79 -24.57
N THR A 262 -1.29 -24.80 -23.73
CA THR A 262 -0.38 -24.63 -22.58
C THR A 262 1.07 -24.39 -23.03
N VAL A 263 1.57 -25.18 -23.98
CA VAL A 263 2.93 -25.04 -24.52
C VAL A 263 3.04 -23.77 -25.38
N GLY A 264 2.03 -23.48 -26.21
CA GLY A 264 1.98 -22.26 -27.02
C GLY A 264 1.98 -20.99 -26.16
N SER A 265 1.15 -20.93 -25.12
CA SER A 265 1.13 -19.84 -24.15
C SER A 265 2.46 -19.71 -23.40
N TYR A 266 3.09 -20.82 -23.01
CA TYR A 266 4.38 -20.82 -22.33
C TYR A 266 5.52 -20.31 -23.24
N VAL A 267 5.63 -20.85 -24.46
CA VAL A 267 6.65 -20.48 -25.45
C VAL A 267 6.47 -19.03 -25.88
N TRP A 268 5.23 -18.58 -26.10
CA TRP A 268 4.93 -17.19 -26.41
C TRP A 268 5.24 -16.26 -25.24
N GLY A 269 4.93 -16.65 -24.00
CA GLY A 269 5.34 -15.93 -22.79
C GLY A 269 6.86 -15.81 -22.67
N MET A 270 7.61 -16.85 -23.05
CA MET A 270 9.08 -16.85 -23.05
C MET A 270 9.66 -15.97 -24.16
N LEU A 271 9.15 -16.07 -25.39
CA LEU A 271 9.57 -15.26 -26.54
C LEU A 271 9.25 -13.77 -26.33
N SER A 272 8.06 -13.47 -25.83
CA SER A 272 7.65 -12.09 -25.51
C SER A 272 8.49 -11.51 -24.37
N LYS A 273 8.78 -12.26 -23.30
CA LYS A 273 9.72 -11.80 -22.26
C LYS A 273 11.11 -11.50 -22.83
N ARG A 274 11.64 -12.34 -23.72
CA ARG A 274 12.96 -12.10 -24.36
C ARG A 274 12.95 -10.93 -25.34
N TYR A 275 11.89 -10.77 -26.12
CA TYR A 275 11.74 -9.62 -27.03
C TYR A 275 11.59 -8.31 -26.26
N ALA A 276 10.75 -8.31 -25.21
CA ALA A 276 10.62 -7.18 -24.31
C ALA A 276 11.97 -6.87 -23.67
N GLN A 277 12.64 -7.85 -23.07
CA GLN A 277 13.95 -7.66 -22.44
C GLN A 277 15.00 -7.09 -23.42
N ASN A 278 15.04 -7.57 -24.67
CA ASN A 278 15.97 -7.07 -25.70
C ASN A 278 15.65 -5.64 -26.19
N GLN A 279 14.37 -5.24 -26.22
CA GLN A 279 13.94 -3.86 -26.50
C GLN A 279 14.05 -2.95 -25.26
N LEU A 280 14.05 -3.53 -24.06
CA LEU A 280 14.23 -2.85 -22.77
C LEU A 280 15.70 -2.77 -22.33
N SER A 281 16.67 -3.29 -23.11
CA SER A 281 18.12 -3.32 -22.81
C SER A 281 18.80 -1.95 -22.62
N GLY A 282 18.04 -0.85 -22.61
CA GLY A 282 18.50 0.50 -22.27
C GLY A 282 17.54 1.28 -21.36
N ALA A 283 16.44 0.67 -20.91
CA ALA A 283 15.58 1.25 -19.88
C ALA A 283 16.17 0.89 -18.52
N GLY A 284 16.46 1.90 -17.68
CA GLY A 284 16.78 1.66 -16.27
C GLY A 284 15.71 0.80 -15.61
N ASP A 285 16.07 0.09 -14.55
CA ASP A 285 15.14 -0.72 -13.78
C ASP A 285 13.92 0.13 -13.38
N TYR A 286 12.72 -0.22 -13.87
CA TYR A 286 11.48 0.53 -13.64
C TYR A 286 11.22 0.80 -12.15
N THR A 287 11.70 -0.09 -11.27
CA THR A 287 11.59 0.04 -9.82
C THR A 287 12.55 1.08 -9.22
N GLN A 288 13.64 1.41 -9.92
CA GLN A 288 14.63 2.39 -9.45
C GLN A 288 14.43 3.78 -10.07
N VAL A 289 13.74 3.88 -11.22
CA VAL A 289 13.56 5.17 -11.89
C VAL A 289 12.69 6.11 -11.06
N LYS A 290 11.59 5.63 -10.48
CA LYS A 290 10.75 6.45 -9.58
C LYS A 290 11.58 7.00 -8.42
N LYS A 291 12.38 6.14 -7.77
CA LYS A 291 13.31 6.54 -6.71
C LYS A 291 14.28 7.64 -7.14
N LYS A 292 14.87 7.49 -8.32
CA LYS A 292 15.85 8.44 -8.88
C LYS A 292 15.21 9.78 -9.26
N ILE A 293 14.08 9.77 -9.95
CA ILE A 293 13.37 10.98 -10.38
C ILE A 293 12.87 11.76 -9.17
N PHE A 294 12.15 11.09 -8.26
CA PHE A 294 11.60 11.77 -7.09
C PHE A 294 12.70 12.18 -6.11
N GLY A 295 13.78 11.41 -5.98
CA GLY A 295 14.97 11.82 -5.23
C GLY A 295 15.59 13.11 -5.78
N LYS A 296 15.77 13.22 -7.10
CA LYS A 296 16.28 14.44 -7.75
C LYS A 296 15.30 15.62 -7.65
N LEU A 297 13.98 15.38 -7.77
CA LEU A 297 12.94 16.40 -7.58
C LEU A 297 13.00 16.98 -6.16
N VAL A 298 13.06 16.11 -5.16
CA VAL A 298 13.12 16.51 -3.74
C VAL A 298 14.40 17.31 -3.47
N ASN A 299 15.55 16.83 -3.97
CA ASN A 299 16.83 17.53 -3.83
C ASN A 299 16.87 18.87 -4.57
N TYR A 300 16.10 19.04 -5.66
CA TYR A 300 15.99 20.32 -6.37
C TYR A 300 15.30 21.39 -5.52
N ILE A 301 14.35 21.00 -4.66
CA ILE A 301 13.72 21.91 -3.70
C ILE A 301 14.69 22.23 -2.57
N SER A 302 15.25 21.19 -1.94
CA SER A 302 16.28 21.34 -0.92
C SER A 302 17.11 20.07 -0.77
N PRO A 303 18.45 20.18 -0.74
CA PRO A 303 19.33 19.03 -0.51
C PRO A 303 19.21 18.46 0.91
N GLN A 304 18.52 19.16 1.82
CA GLN A 304 18.28 18.70 3.20
C GLN A 304 17.05 17.78 3.31
N PHE A 305 16.25 17.67 2.26
CA PHE A 305 15.07 16.79 2.27
C PHE A 305 15.48 15.36 1.99
N ALA A 306 14.84 14.41 2.68
CA ALA A 306 15.03 12.99 2.46
C ALA A 306 13.77 12.37 1.83
N TYR A 307 13.99 11.47 0.87
CA TYR A 307 12.94 10.79 0.13
C TYR A 307 13.01 9.27 0.29
N TYR A 308 11.87 8.66 0.61
CA TYR A 308 11.68 7.24 0.86
C TYR A 308 10.50 6.69 0.05
N GLU A 309 10.79 6.10 -1.11
CA GLU A 309 9.78 5.61 -2.07
C GLU A 309 8.71 4.67 -1.49
N ASN A 310 9.09 3.75 -0.61
CA ASN A 310 8.18 2.69 -0.14
C ASN A 310 7.62 2.98 1.26
N ALA A 311 8.12 4.02 1.92
CA ALA A 311 7.71 4.38 3.26
C ALA A 311 6.55 5.38 3.23
N HIS A 312 5.86 5.51 4.35
CA HIS A 312 4.76 6.44 4.53
C HIS A 312 4.54 6.79 6.01
N ILE A 313 3.61 7.72 6.23
CA ILE A 313 3.14 8.11 7.57
C ILE A 313 2.45 6.94 8.26
N GLY A 314 2.71 6.74 9.54
CA GLY A 314 2.15 5.65 10.34
C GLY A 314 0.74 5.94 10.85
N ILE A 315 0.13 4.92 11.46
CA ILE A 315 -1.23 5.02 12.00
C ILE A 315 -1.31 5.98 13.19
N ALA A 316 -0.25 6.07 14.00
CA ALA A 316 -0.23 6.91 15.19
C ALA A 316 -0.29 8.38 14.80
N GLU A 317 0.54 8.79 13.84
CA GLU A 317 0.59 10.14 13.30
C GLU A 317 -0.70 10.49 12.56
N PHE A 318 -1.25 9.54 11.80
CA PHE A 318 -2.52 9.73 11.09
C PHE A 318 -3.69 10.01 12.04
N LEU A 319 -3.78 9.28 13.16
CA LEU A 319 -4.85 9.46 14.15
C LEU A 319 -4.64 10.67 15.07
N ASP A 320 -3.38 11.00 15.42
CA ASP A 320 -3.06 12.16 16.26
C ASP A 320 -3.44 13.50 15.61
N SER A 321 -3.58 13.52 14.27
CA SER A 321 -4.10 14.68 13.53
C SER A 321 -5.50 15.10 13.94
N LEU A 322 -6.31 14.18 14.49
CA LEU A 322 -7.74 14.32 14.71
C LEU A 322 -8.56 14.63 13.45
N LEU A 323 -8.01 14.47 12.23
CA LEU A 323 -8.78 14.62 10.99
C LEU A 323 -9.81 13.49 10.84
N PHE A 324 -9.44 12.28 11.23
CA PHE A 324 -10.26 11.07 11.14
C PHE A 324 -10.68 10.58 12.53
N LYS A 325 -11.83 9.90 12.60
CA LYS A 325 -12.28 9.19 13.79
C LYS A 325 -11.28 8.08 14.15
N ALA A 326 -11.12 7.81 15.44
CA ALA A 326 -10.28 6.72 15.93
C ALA A 326 -10.90 5.35 15.61
N GLU A 327 -10.55 4.81 14.44
CA GLU A 327 -11.01 3.51 13.96
C GLU A 327 -9.82 2.61 13.59
N ARG A 328 -10.10 1.34 13.31
CA ARG A 328 -9.10 0.34 12.92
C ARG A 328 -8.75 0.39 11.43
N TYR A 329 -8.13 1.47 11.00
CA TYR A 329 -7.70 1.61 9.61
C TYR A 329 -6.55 0.66 9.25
N THR A 330 -6.46 0.30 7.98
CA THR A 330 -5.28 -0.26 7.33
C THR A 330 -4.69 0.83 6.45
N LEU A 331 -3.39 1.13 6.65
CA LEU A 331 -2.66 2.13 5.87
C LEU A 331 -1.66 1.42 4.98
N LYS A 332 -1.70 1.74 3.70
CA LYS A 332 -0.62 1.47 2.74
C LYS A 332 -0.19 2.79 2.12
N GLY A 333 0.99 2.83 1.54
CA GLY A 333 1.47 4.07 0.95
C GLY A 333 2.89 3.98 0.43
N GLY A 334 3.38 5.14 0.03
CA GLY A 334 4.74 5.34 -0.47
C GLY A 334 5.06 6.83 -0.58
N ASP A 335 6.19 7.10 -1.20
CA ASP A 335 6.65 8.45 -1.56
C ASP A 335 6.80 9.37 -0.35
N GLN A 336 7.34 8.86 0.77
CA GLN A 336 7.54 9.67 1.97
C GLN A 336 8.67 10.67 1.77
N ILE A 337 8.38 11.94 2.01
CA ILE A 337 9.32 13.07 1.99
C ILE A 337 9.38 13.63 3.40
N VAL A 338 10.58 13.88 3.91
CA VAL A 338 10.78 14.51 5.23
C VAL A 338 11.84 15.60 5.13
N GLY A 339 11.70 16.66 5.94
CA GLY A 339 12.69 17.74 5.96
C GLY A 339 12.26 18.92 6.82
N TYR A 340 12.97 20.03 6.65
CA TYR A 340 12.71 21.30 7.32
C TYR A 340 12.41 22.39 6.31
N TYR A 341 11.25 23.01 6.41
CA TYR A 341 10.90 24.18 5.60
C TYR A 341 10.90 25.44 6.44
N ASN A 342 11.88 26.32 6.23
CA ASN A 342 12.04 27.57 7.00
C ASN A 342 12.00 27.34 8.52
N GLY A 343 12.65 26.25 8.99
CA GLY A 343 12.68 25.86 10.40
C GLY A 343 11.49 25.03 10.89
N MET A 344 10.47 24.78 10.06
CA MET A 344 9.34 23.91 10.41
C MET A 344 9.62 22.48 9.93
N PRO A 345 9.74 21.48 10.83
CA PRO A 345 9.82 20.10 10.42
C PRO A 345 8.51 19.66 9.77
N PHE A 346 8.62 18.87 8.70
CA PHE A 346 7.47 18.32 8.01
C PHE A 346 7.72 16.90 7.50
N GLN A 347 6.63 16.21 7.22
CA GLN A 347 6.61 15.02 6.39
C GLN A 347 5.41 15.00 5.46
N SER A 348 5.56 14.36 4.31
CA SER A 348 4.51 14.13 3.33
C SER A 348 4.61 12.70 2.83
N SER A 349 3.48 12.04 2.56
CA SER A 349 3.49 10.75 1.87
C SER A 349 2.16 10.49 1.18
N ASN A 350 2.17 9.66 0.14
CA ASN A 350 0.95 9.16 -0.48
C ASN A 350 0.39 8.00 0.34
N LEU A 351 -0.88 8.10 0.75
CA LEU A 351 -1.57 7.12 1.58
C LEU A 351 -2.77 6.52 0.84
N SER A 352 -2.99 5.24 1.11
CA SER A 352 -4.20 4.48 0.87
C SER A 352 -4.68 3.99 2.23
N VAL A 353 -5.80 4.56 2.68
CA VAL A 353 -6.41 4.26 3.97
C VAL A 353 -7.69 3.51 3.70
N THR A 354 -7.79 2.30 4.24
CA THR A 354 -9.01 1.50 4.14
C THR A 354 -9.50 1.12 5.52
N PHE A 355 -10.80 0.85 5.62
CA PHE A 355 -11.43 0.30 6.81
C PHE A 355 -12.05 -1.05 6.48
N ARG A 356 -11.77 -2.05 7.33
CA ARG A 356 -12.38 -3.38 7.25
C ARG A 356 -13.01 -3.74 8.59
N PRO A 357 -14.35 -3.89 8.67
CA PRO A 357 -15.00 -4.35 9.89
C PRO A 357 -14.70 -5.84 10.17
N ASN A 358 -14.68 -6.23 11.45
CA ASN A 358 -14.38 -7.61 11.86
C ASN A 358 -15.47 -8.63 11.50
N PHE A 359 -16.71 -8.17 11.29
CA PHE A 359 -17.87 -9.01 10.98
C PHE A 359 -18.48 -8.56 9.67
N ARG A 360 -18.39 -9.40 8.64
CA ARG A 360 -18.79 -9.04 7.28
C ARG A 360 -19.03 -10.25 6.39
N ASN A 361 -19.78 -10.06 5.31
CA ASN A 361 -19.97 -11.05 4.26
C ASN A 361 -18.71 -11.22 3.39
N GLU A 362 -18.45 -12.42 2.86
CA GLU A 362 -17.24 -12.73 2.09
C GLU A 362 -17.04 -11.91 0.80
N LYS A 363 -18.14 -11.43 0.20
CA LYS A 363 -18.13 -10.75 -1.10
C LYS A 363 -17.92 -9.24 -1.00
N GLU A 364 -17.82 -8.73 0.20
CA GLU A 364 -17.96 -7.32 0.50
C GLU A 364 -16.52 -6.81 0.75
N GLY A 365 -16.05 -5.84 -0.06
CA GLY A 365 -14.66 -5.34 -0.08
C GLY A 365 -14.45 -4.03 0.69
N ASP A 366 -13.21 -3.73 1.07
CA ASP A 366 -12.90 -2.67 2.05
C ASP A 366 -13.45 -1.29 1.69
N ASP A 367 -13.84 -0.57 2.74
CA ASP A 367 -14.27 0.80 2.62
C ASP A 367 -13.03 1.64 2.35
N VAL A 368 -13.05 2.37 1.25
CA VAL A 368 -11.95 3.28 0.88
C VAL A 368 -12.13 4.56 1.67
N VAL A 369 -11.28 4.80 2.67
CA VAL A 369 -11.43 5.94 3.58
C VAL A 369 -10.73 7.17 3.01
N PHE A 370 -9.49 7.02 2.57
CA PHE A 370 -8.69 8.12 2.02
C PHE A 370 -7.72 7.56 0.99
N TYR A 371 -7.52 8.28 -0.11
CA TYR A 371 -6.48 7.95 -1.07
C TYR A 371 -5.91 9.24 -1.66
N GLY A 372 -4.63 9.51 -1.45
CA GLY A 372 -3.98 10.73 -1.93
C GLY A 372 -2.80 11.15 -1.05
N ASN A 373 -2.40 12.43 -1.12
CA ASN A 373 -1.25 12.92 -0.35
C ASN A 373 -1.66 13.37 1.05
N TYR A 374 -0.89 12.95 2.04
CA TYR A 374 -1.06 13.33 3.43
C TYR A 374 0.19 14.06 3.91
N PHE A 375 0.05 15.35 4.17
CA PHE A 375 1.13 16.25 4.57
C PHE A 375 0.94 16.66 6.03
N VAL A 376 2.01 16.60 6.82
CA VAL A 376 2.05 16.97 8.24
C VAL A 376 3.24 17.89 8.48
N ALA A 377 3.02 19.02 9.14
CA ALA A 377 4.09 19.91 9.57
C ALA A 377 3.88 20.39 11.01
N ARG A 378 4.98 20.77 11.67
CA ARG A 378 4.93 21.37 13.01
C ARG A 378 4.83 22.88 12.92
N SER A 379 3.78 23.42 13.52
CA SER A 379 3.64 24.84 13.83
C SER A 379 4.63 25.26 14.91
N PRO A 380 5.23 26.46 14.82
CA PRO A 380 6.02 27.02 15.91
C PRO A 380 5.18 27.38 17.14
N LYS A 381 3.85 27.52 16.97
CA LYS A 381 2.90 27.85 18.04
C LYS A 381 1.98 26.68 18.33
N LYS A 382 1.71 26.46 19.61
CA LYS A 382 0.73 25.48 20.08
C LYS A 382 -0.68 26.02 19.89
N PHE A 383 -1.56 25.21 19.32
CA PHE A 383 -3.00 25.43 19.25
C PHE A 383 -3.68 24.64 20.37
N GLU A 384 -4.41 25.33 21.25
CA GLU A 384 -5.07 24.70 22.40
C GLU A 384 -6.35 23.97 22.01
N HIS A 385 -7.06 24.47 21.00
CA HIS A 385 -8.29 23.87 20.49
C HIS A 385 -8.06 23.27 19.11
N PRO A 386 -8.48 22.02 18.87
CA PRO A 386 -8.36 21.41 17.55
C PRO A 386 -9.26 22.13 16.55
N ILE A 387 -8.77 22.31 15.33
CA ILE A 387 -9.52 22.87 14.22
C ILE A 387 -9.57 21.82 13.12
N VAL A 388 -10.77 21.52 12.61
CA VAL A 388 -10.95 20.62 11.47
C VAL A 388 -11.72 21.35 10.37
N ILE A 389 -11.18 21.31 9.15
CA ILE A 389 -11.72 21.99 7.98
C ILE A 389 -12.00 20.94 6.91
N HIS A 390 -13.27 20.85 6.52
CA HIS A 390 -13.76 19.89 5.52
C HIS A 390 -14.30 20.64 4.30
N PRO A 391 -14.11 20.16 3.08
CA PRO A 391 -14.75 20.74 1.91
C PRO A 391 -16.26 20.51 1.97
N VAL A 392 -17.03 21.51 1.57
CA VAL A 392 -18.47 21.38 1.37
C VAL A 392 -18.70 20.52 0.13
N LYS A 393 -19.36 19.37 0.30
CA LYS A 393 -19.73 18.52 -0.84
C LYS A 393 -20.78 19.21 -1.71
N GLY A 394 -20.47 19.37 -3.00
CA GLY A 394 -21.44 19.78 -4.00
C GLY A 394 -22.34 18.62 -4.43
N PHE A 395 -23.52 18.92 -4.99
CA PHE A 395 -24.53 17.95 -5.43
C PHE A 395 -24.04 16.90 -6.44
N PHE A 396 -22.88 17.11 -7.08
CA PHE A 396 -22.28 16.20 -8.08
C PHE A 396 -20.98 15.51 -7.62
N SER A 397 -20.54 15.66 -6.35
CA SER A 397 -19.26 15.07 -5.90
C SER A 397 -19.32 13.54 -5.72
N ASP A 398 -20.51 12.97 -5.52
CA ASP A 398 -20.67 11.56 -5.14
C ASP A 398 -20.24 10.53 -6.20
N LEU A 399 -20.06 10.90 -7.48
CA LEU A 399 -19.73 9.93 -8.53
C LEU A 399 -18.29 9.41 -8.48
N LYS A 400 -17.39 10.09 -7.75
CA LYS A 400 -15.96 9.70 -7.62
C LYS A 400 -15.46 9.67 -6.19
N ASP A 401 -16.32 10.02 -5.24
CA ASP A 401 -15.96 10.09 -3.83
C ASP A 401 -15.75 8.69 -3.26
N ASN A 402 -14.76 8.63 -2.37
CA ASN A 402 -14.59 7.52 -1.45
C ASN A 402 -15.41 7.78 -0.18
N GLU A 403 -15.30 6.91 0.81
CA GLU A 403 -16.11 6.96 2.03
C GLU A 403 -15.61 7.95 3.08
N ILE A 404 -14.66 8.83 2.73
CA ILE A 404 -14.00 9.77 3.64
C ILE A 404 -14.96 10.47 4.60
N ALA A 405 -16.09 10.97 4.10
CA ALA A 405 -17.08 11.72 4.89
C ALA A 405 -17.63 10.95 6.10
N THR A 406 -17.73 9.62 6.01
CA THR A 406 -18.18 8.73 7.11
C THR A 406 -17.16 8.70 8.24
N TYR A 407 -15.88 8.83 7.91
CA TYR A 407 -14.74 8.63 8.79
C TYR A 407 -14.09 9.94 9.28
N LEU A 408 -14.48 11.09 8.73
CA LEU A 408 -14.03 12.39 9.21
C LEU A 408 -14.48 12.67 10.64
N ASN A 409 -13.59 13.25 11.42
CA ASN A 409 -13.92 13.79 12.72
C ASN A 409 -14.54 15.19 12.56
N ARG A 410 -15.70 15.40 13.17
CA ARG A 410 -16.39 16.70 13.23
C ARG A 410 -16.45 17.17 14.68
N GLY A 411 -15.28 17.22 15.32
CA GLY A 411 -15.15 17.66 16.71
C GLY A 411 -15.43 19.15 16.84
N GLY A 412 -16.08 19.52 17.94
CA GLY A 412 -16.47 20.89 18.26
C GLY A 412 -17.60 21.48 17.43
N GLU A 413 -17.82 22.79 17.57
CA GLU A 413 -18.93 23.49 16.94
C GLU A 413 -18.58 24.01 15.53
N LYS A 414 -19.57 24.04 14.64
CA LYS A 414 -19.40 24.62 13.31
C LYS A 414 -19.27 26.14 13.42
N ILE A 415 -18.13 26.68 12.97
CA ILE A 415 -17.83 28.11 13.02
C ILE A 415 -18.25 28.80 11.72
N ARG A 416 -18.85 29.99 11.85
CA ARG A 416 -19.11 30.91 10.75
C ARG A 416 -18.02 32.00 10.68
N LEU A 417 -17.40 32.11 9.51
CA LEU A 417 -16.38 33.11 9.17
C LEU A 417 -16.95 34.26 8.33
N GLU A 418 -16.19 35.33 8.16
CA GLU A 418 -16.63 36.53 7.44
C GLU A 418 -16.49 36.43 5.91
N ASP A 419 -15.73 35.46 5.38
CA ASP A 419 -15.55 35.23 3.94
C ASP A 419 -16.66 34.30 3.39
N PRO A 420 -17.65 34.81 2.62
CA PRO A 420 -18.74 34.00 2.10
C PRO A 420 -18.29 33.04 0.99
N GLU A 421 -17.22 33.38 0.25
CA GLU A 421 -16.67 32.48 -0.78
C GLU A 421 -16.00 31.27 -0.12
N PHE A 422 -15.29 31.50 0.97
CA PHE A 422 -14.69 30.43 1.75
C PHE A 422 -15.76 29.49 2.32
N GLN A 423 -16.82 30.04 2.92
CA GLN A 423 -17.92 29.23 3.46
C GLN A 423 -18.68 28.40 2.41
N LYS A 424 -18.66 28.81 1.13
CA LYS A 424 -19.22 28.00 0.04
C LYS A 424 -18.37 26.77 -0.26
N GLN A 425 -17.07 26.84 -0.01
CA GLN A 425 -16.13 25.77 -0.30
C GLN A 425 -15.83 24.90 0.93
N PHE A 426 -15.93 25.44 2.14
CA PHE A 426 -15.46 24.79 3.37
C PHE A 426 -16.41 24.93 4.56
N GLU A 427 -16.43 23.88 5.38
CA GLU A 427 -16.98 23.87 6.74
C GLU A 427 -15.82 23.81 7.75
N VAL A 428 -15.89 24.65 8.78
CA VAL A 428 -14.87 24.72 9.85
C VAL A 428 -15.50 24.30 11.16
N TYR A 429 -14.83 23.41 11.88
CA TYR A 429 -15.23 22.90 13.18
C TYR A 429 -14.11 23.17 14.20
N CYS A 430 -14.44 23.84 15.30
CA CYS A 430 -13.54 24.11 16.43
C CYS A 430 -14.35 24.57 17.65
N ASP A 431 -13.88 24.24 18.86
CA ASP A 431 -14.52 24.66 20.12
C ASP A 431 -14.22 26.12 20.52
N ASP A 432 -13.22 26.75 19.90
CA ASP A 432 -12.85 28.13 20.17
C ASP A 432 -12.83 28.99 18.90
N GLN A 433 -13.77 29.93 18.87
CA GLN A 433 -13.95 30.91 17.82
C GLN A 433 -12.78 31.88 17.66
N ILE A 434 -12.02 32.14 18.74
CA ILE A 434 -10.86 33.03 18.70
C ILE A 434 -9.69 32.30 18.04
N THR A 435 -9.37 31.09 18.52
CA THR A 435 -8.33 30.22 17.95
C THR A 435 -8.55 29.96 16.46
N ALA A 436 -9.79 29.68 16.04
CA ALA A 436 -10.09 29.45 14.63
C ALA A 436 -9.78 30.67 13.74
N ARG A 437 -10.16 31.88 14.16
CA ARG A 437 -9.90 33.12 13.39
C ARG A 437 -8.44 33.55 13.41
N TYR A 438 -7.70 33.17 14.45
CA TYR A 438 -6.26 33.40 14.51
C TYR A 438 -5.51 32.65 13.40
N VAL A 439 -5.91 31.40 13.13
CA VAL A 439 -5.32 30.56 12.09
C VAL A 439 -5.86 30.92 10.70
N LEU A 440 -7.17 31.12 10.61
CA LEU A 440 -7.89 31.35 9.36
C LEU A 440 -7.79 32.81 8.91
N THR A 441 -6.56 33.27 8.73
CA THR A 441 -6.28 34.60 8.19
C THR A 441 -6.78 34.70 6.74
N PRO A 442 -7.07 35.92 6.23
CA PRO A 442 -7.43 36.10 4.82
C PRO A 442 -6.42 35.48 3.85
N ALA A 443 -5.13 35.57 4.16
CA ALA A 443 -4.07 34.97 3.33
C ALA A 443 -4.15 33.43 3.32
N PHE A 444 -4.36 32.81 4.48
CA PHE A 444 -4.52 31.36 4.59
C PHE A 444 -5.75 30.88 3.82
N MET A 445 -6.90 31.52 4.04
CA MET A 445 -8.16 31.16 3.36
C MET A 445 -8.04 31.28 1.84
N GLN A 446 -7.38 32.32 1.33
CA GLN A 446 -7.18 32.51 -0.11
C GLN A 446 -6.26 31.43 -0.72
N ARG A 447 -5.19 31.04 -0.04
CA ARG A 447 -4.32 29.93 -0.50
C ARG A 447 -5.06 28.59 -0.47
N LEU A 448 -5.82 28.35 0.60
CA LEU A 448 -6.62 27.14 0.74
C LEU A 448 -7.69 27.03 -0.36
N LYS A 449 -8.39 28.11 -0.72
CA LYS A 449 -9.34 28.12 -1.85
C LYS A 449 -8.66 27.68 -3.17
N LYS A 450 -7.48 28.24 -3.48
CA LYS A 450 -6.72 27.87 -4.69
C LYS A 450 -6.29 26.39 -4.70
N LEU A 451 -5.80 25.91 -3.56
CA LEU A 451 -5.43 24.49 -3.40
C LEU A 451 -6.68 23.59 -3.60
N ASN A 452 -7.82 23.98 -3.02
CA ASN A 452 -9.06 23.24 -3.14
C ASN A 452 -9.59 23.16 -4.57
N GLU A 453 -9.55 24.26 -5.31
CA GLU A 453 -9.96 24.31 -6.71
C GLU A 453 -9.14 23.36 -7.57
N ARG A 454 -7.82 23.32 -7.37
CA ARG A 454 -6.91 22.41 -8.07
C ARG A 454 -7.23 20.94 -7.77
N HIS A 455 -7.50 20.62 -6.50
CA HIS A 455 -7.86 19.28 -6.06
C HIS A 455 -9.38 19.02 -6.13
N LYS A 456 -10.15 19.84 -6.86
CA LYS A 456 -11.58 19.62 -7.15
C LYS A 456 -12.45 19.45 -5.91
N GLY A 457 -12.20 20.24 -4.86
CA GLY A 457 -13.00 20.20 -3.64
C GLY A 457 -12.65 19.06 -2.69
N GLN A 458 -11.43 18.53 -2.75
CA GLN A 458 -11.01 17.35 -1.99
C GLN A 458 -9.81 17.63 -1.07
N VAL A 459 -9.75 18.84 -0.52
CA VAL A 459 -8.70 19.23 0.43
C VAL A 459 -9.27 19.28 1.83
N TYR A 460 -8.64 18.58 2.76
CA TYR A 460 -9.03 18.48 4.15
C TYR A 460 -7.89 18.95 5.02
N ILE A 461 -8.18 19.69 6.08
CA ILE A 461 -7.16 20.19 7.01
C ILE A 461 -7.56 19.84 8.44
N ALA A 462 -6.57 19.45 9.22
CA ALA A 462 -6.70 19.38 10.67
C ALA A 462 -5.51 20.06 11.33
N ILE A 463 -5.78 20.80 12.40
CA ILE A 463 -4.76 21.46 13.20
C ILE A 463 -5.00 21.04 14.64
N ASN A 464 -4.01 20.42 15.24
CA ASN A 464 -4.08 19.89 16.60
C ASN A 464 -2.74 20.07 17.31
N LYS A 465 -2.73 20.74 18.47
CA LYS A 465 -1.51 21.06 19.22
C LYS A 465 -0.48 21.78 18.33
N TYR A 466 0.61 21.11 17.95
CA TYR A 466 1.62 21.65 17.04
C TYR A 466 1.44 21.14 15.60
N ASN A 467 0.58 20.16 15.35
CA ASN A 467 0.47 19.50 14.05
C ASN A 467 -0.50 20.25 13.15
N ILE A 468 -0.03 20.58 11.95
CA ILE A 468 -0.84 21.07 10.83
C ILE A 468 -0.85 19.96 9.79
N VAL A 469 -2.04 19.46 9.47
CA VAL A 469 -2.26 18.42 8.48
C VAL A 469 -2.98 18.99 7.29
N ILE A 470 -2.49 18.68 6.09
CA ILE A 470 -3.14 18.95 4.81
C ILE A 470 -3.27 17.60 4.09
N ALA A 471 -4.50 17.18 3.83
CA ALA A 471 -4.80 15.93 3.14
C ALA A 471 -5.52 16.23 1.82
N THR A 472 -4.88 15.89 0.70
CA THR A 472 -5.43 16.03 -0.65
C THR A 472 -5.94 14.66 -1.11
N ASN A 473 -7.26 14.52 -1.21
CA ASN A 473 -7.91 13.26 -1.56
C ASN A 473 -8.13 13.17 -3.08
N GLU A 474 -7.75 12.05 -3.68
CA GLU A 474 -7.96 11.75 -5.10
C GLU A 474 -9.19 10.84 -5.32
N GLY A 475 -9.92 10.51 -4.25
CA GLY A 475 -11.18 9.74 -4.29
C GLY A 475 -10.95 8.24 -4.47
N ASN A 476 -11.88 7.54 -5.13
CA ASN A 476 -11.84 6.07 -5.25
C ASN A 476 -10.88 5.56 -6.35
N ALA A 477 -9.72 6.20 -6.50
CA ALA A 477 -8.69 5.76 -7.45
C ALA A 477 -7.98 4.45 -7.04
N LEU A 478 -8.38 3.82 -5.92
CA LEU A 478 -7.94 2.49 -5.47
C LEU A 478 -8.17 1.34 -6.45
N MET A 479 -8.86 1.58 -7.58
CA MET A 479 -8.90 0.66 -8.72
C MET A 479 -7.63 0.69 -9.60
N ARG A 480 -6.59 1.48 -9.29
CA ARG A 480 -5.46 1.70 -10.24
C ARG A 480 -4.05 1.35 -9.80
N THR A 481 -3.76 1.02 -8.54
CA THR A 481 -2.34 0.82 -8.16
C THR A 481 -2.15 -0.19 -7.04
N ASP A 482 -2.07 -1.47 -7.43
CA ASP A 482 -1.20 -2.39 -6.71
C ASP A 482 0.24 -1.92 -6.93
N ASN A 483 1.09 -1.85 -5.91
CA ASN A 483 2.53 -1.59 -6.09
C ASN A 483 3.27 -2.82 -6.66
N SER A 484 2.55 -3.72 -7.35
CA SER A 484 3.18 -4.87 -7.99
C SER A 484 4.10 -4.37 -9.13
N PRO A 485 5.22 -5.05 -9.39
CA PRO A 485 6.08 -4.74 -10.54
C PRO A 485 5.30 -4.67 -11.86
N THR A 486 4.23 -5.46 -11.99
CA THR A 486 3.33 -5.47 -13.13
C THR A 486 2.50 -4.20 -13.25
N ALA A 487 2.01 -3.64 -12.14
CA ALA A 487 1.22 -2.41 -12.12
C ALA A 487 2.10 -1.15 -12.24
N MET A 488 3.32 -1.17 -11.70
CA MET A 488 4.33 -0.13 -11.95
C MET A 488 4.72 -0.03 -13.44
N LEU A 489 4.71 -1.15 -14.18
CA LEU A 489 4.88 -1.13 -15.64
C LEU A 489 3.72 -0.43 -16.36
N PHE A 490 2.55 -0.28 -15.74
CA PHE A 490 1.39 0.41 -16.32
C PHE A 490 1.17 1.82 -15.78
N GLN A 491 1.81 2.19 -14.67
CA GLN A 491 1.79 3.55 -14.16
C GLN A 491 2.61 4.44 -15.09
N LYS A 492 1.95 5.45 -15.66
CA LYS A 492 2.61 6.41 -16.54
C LYS A 492 3.37 7.41 -15.68
N ILE A 493 4.70 7.32 -15.65
CA ILE A 493 5.58 8.34 -15.08
C ILE A 493 5.99 9.23 -16.25
N ASP A 494 5.36 10.40 -16.38
CA ASP A 494 5.66 11.42 -17.38
C ASP A 494 5.96 12.78 -16.74
N LEU A 495 6.35 13.76 -17.56
CA LEU A 495 6.64 15.11 -17.08
C LEU A 495 5.44 15.74 -16.36
N ALA A 496 4.21 15.44 -16.78
CA ALA A 496 3.00 15.97 -16.15
C ALA A 496 2.81 15.43 -14.73
N MET A 497 3.10 14.15 -14.49
CA MET A 497 3.11 13.57 -13.14
C MET A 497 4.21 14.19 -12.27
N VAL A 498 5.41 14.37 -12.82
CA VAL A 498 6.55 14.96 -12.11
C VAL A 498 6.24 16.42 -11.73
N GLU A 499 5.67 17.19 -12.65
CA GLU A 499 5.18 18.54 -12.39
C GLU A 499 4.08 18.55 -11.32
N SER A 500 3.11 17.64 -11.40
CA SER A 500 1.99 17.63 -10.44
C SER A 500 2.46 17.39 -9.01
N VAL A 501 3.42 16.47 -8.82
CA VAL A 501 4.06 16.17 -7.51
C VAL A 501 4.84 17.39 -7.00
N TYR A 502 5.68 18.00 -7.84
CA TYR A 502 6.44 19.19 -7.46
C TYR A 502 5.52 20.34 -7.04
N ARG A 503 4.50 20.62 -7.85
CA ARG A 503 3.54 21.69 -7.61
C ARG A 503 2.71 21.44 -6.34
N GLU A 504 2.25 20.21 -6.10
CA GLU A 504 1.54 19.86 -4.86
C GLU A 504 2.40 20.11 -3.63
N LEU A 505 3.65 19.62 -3.62
CA LEU A 505 4.55 19.82 -2.50
C LEU A 505 4.84 21.31 -2.25
N ILE A 506 5.08 22.10 -3.31
CA ILE A 506 5.29 23.55 -3.15
C ILE A 506 4.07 24.26 -2.59
N GLU A 507 2.87 23.95 -3.09
CA GLU A 507 1.64 24.55 -2.58
C GLU A 507 1.39 24.21 -1.11
N GLN A 508 1.71 22.97 -0.68
CA GLN A 508 1.66 22.56 0.72
C GLN A 508 2.69 23.30 1.58
N LEU A 509 3.93 23.43 1.12
CA LEU A 509 4.98 24.19 1.83
C LEU A 509 4.60 25.68 1.93
N GLN A 510 4.05 26.25 0.87
CA GLN A 510 3.53 27.62 0.81
C GLN A 510 2.37 27.87 1.78
N MET A 511 1.61 26.85 2.18
CA MET A 511 0.60 27.01 3.23
C MET A 511 1.26 27.33 4.58
N LEU A 512 2.45 26.77 4.83
CA LEU A 512 3.17 26.98 6.09
C LEU A 512 3.65 28.43 6.25
N ASP A 513 3.96 29.14 5.17
CA ASP A 513 4.33 30.57 5.23
C ASP A 513 3.23 31.44 5.86
N THR A 514 1.97 31.04 5.71
CA THR A 514 0.83 31.81 6.27
C THR A 514 0.56 31.51 7.73
N ILE A 515 1.05 30.38 8.26
CA ILE A 515 0.89 30.00 9.67
C ILE A 515 2.15 30.34 10.48
N GLY A 516 3.33 30.22 9.86
CA GLY A 516 4.63 30.50 10.46
C GLY A 516 5.05 31.98 10.45
N GLY A 517 4.17 32.89 9.98
CA GLY A 517 4.45 34.32 9.90
C GLY A 517 4.94 34.90 11.24
N ARG A 518 6.20 35.35 11.23
CA ARG A 518 6.84 36.11 12.31
C ARG A 518 5.98 37.33 12.67
N GLY A 519 5.53 37.38 13.92
CA GLY A 519 5.32 38.65 14.60
C GLY A 519 6.67 39.28 14.93
#